data_AF-U5S2D9-F1
#
_entry.id   AF-U5S2D9-F1
#
_cell.length_a   1.000
_cell.length_b   1.000
_cell.length_c   1.000
_cell.angle_alpha   90.00
_cell.angle_beta   90.00
_cell.angle_gamma   90.00
#
_symmetry.space_group_name_H-M   'P 1'
#
loop_
_entity.id
_entity.type
_entity.pdbx_description
1 polymer ?
#
loop_
_entity_poly.entity_id
_entity_poly.type
_entity_poly.pdbx_seq_one_letter_code
_entity_poly.pdbx_strand_id
1 'polypeptide(L)'
;LLQRGVEQNIPGYSLKDHALDASQDAQLALSFLGPQKAKTPEEWGVPKWSGTPEEAARIVRAAFRHNGAATVGFIELDENTRKLIYSFDPDGKELVFTDDPEPSETETHRFIPNKAKYVIVYTVQMSEETLKRAPTVLGSQTTGLAYKRGRQIQNSMQEFLRGLGYMGLGESSTNALGIAPAFGVMAGLGELSRLNRLITPEFGPMVRVFKMLTDLPVAIDKPIDAGIMKFCSACKKCAEACGGGALSFETEP
;
A
#
# COMPACT_ATOMS: atom_id res chain seq x y z
N LEU A 1 -25.28 0.17 -19.87
CA LEU A 1 -23.99 0.34 -20.59
C LEU A 1 -23.22 -0.97 -20.66
N LEU A 2 -23.02 -1.70 -19.54
CA LEU A 2 -22.23 -2.95 -19.50
C LEU A 2 -22.73 -4.05 -20.44
N GLN A 3 -23.99 -4.48 -20.33
CA GLN A 3 -24.55 -5.53 -21.21
C GLN A 3 -24.54 -5.13 -22.69
N ARG A 4 -24.92 -3.89 -23.00
CA ARG A 4 -24.87 -3.33 -24.35
C ARG A 4 -23.45 -3.34 -24.93
N GLY A 5 -22.42 -3.09 -24.11
CA GLY A 5 -21.02 -3.13 -24.53
C GLY A 5 -20.60 -4.51 -25.02
N VAL A 6 -21.05 -5.54 -24.32
CA VAL A 6 -20.82 -6.95 -24.68
C VAL A 6 -21.58 -7.32 -25.96
N GLU A 7 -22.89 -7.04 -26.01
CA GLU A 7 -23.76 -7.37 -27.16
C GLU A 7 -23.31 -6.70 -28.46
N GLN A 8 -22.82 -5.46 -28.36
CA GLN A 8 -22.39 -4.67 -29.52
C GLN A 8 -20.88 -4.72 -29.77
N ASN A 9 -20.14 -5.54 -29.00
CA ASN A 9 -18.68 -5.68 -29.11
C ASN A 9 -17.93 -4.33 -29.08
N ILE A 10 -18.33 -3.44 -28.16
CA ILE A 10 -17.73 -2.10 -28.04
C ILE A 10 -16.30 -2.23 -27.49
N PRO A 11 -15.28 -1.64 -28.14
CA PRO A 11 -13.91 -1.67 -27.64
C PRO A 11 -13.78 -1.14 -26.20
N GLY A 12 -13.16 -1.92 -25.31
CA GLY A 12 -13.00 -1.59 -23.88
C GLY A 12 -14.17 -2.03 -23.00
N TYR A 13 -15.25 -2.52 -23.60
CA TYR A 13 -16.45 -3.06 -22.93
C TYR A 13 -16.91 -4.38 -23.57
N SER A 14 -16.07 -5.01 -24.39
CA SER A 14 -16.38 -6.27 -25.06
C SER A 14 -16.28 -7.44 -24.10
N LEU A 15 -16.72 -8.63 -24.53
CA LEU A 15 -16.64 -9.85 -23.72
C LEU A 15 -15.22 -10.14 -23.21
N LYS A 16 -14.19 -9.96 -24.06
CA LYS A 16 -12.78 -10.18 -23.67
C LYS A 16 -12.29 -9.17 -22.63
N ASP A 17 -12.80 -7.94 -22.69
CA ASP A 17 -12.45 -6.90 -21.71
C ASP A 17 -13.06 -7.29 -20.36
N HIS A 18 -14.33 -7.68 -20.32
CA HIS A 18 -14.98 -8.18 -19.10
C HIS A 18 -14.38 -9.49 -18.58
N ALA A 19 -13.94 -10.40 -19.45
CA ALA A 19 -13.28 -11.64 -19.03
C ALA A 19 -11.96 -11.37 -18.30
N LEU A 20 -11.17 -10.39 -18.76
CA LEU A 20 -9.97 -9.97 -18.05
C LEU A 20 -10.31 -9.29 -16.71
N ASP A 21 -11.44 -8.58 -16.62
CA ASP A 21 -11.91 -7.99 -15.36
C ASP A 21 -12.26 -9.07 -14.33
N ALA A 22 -13.06 -10.05 -14.75
CA ALA A 22 -13.45 -11.19 -13.92
C ALA A 22 -12.25 -12.01 -13.41
N SER A 23 -11.11 -12.00 -14.12
CA SER A 23 -9.88 -12.67 -13.64
C SER A 23 -9.34 -12.09 -12.31
N GLN A 24 -9.82 -10.91 -11.90
CA GLN A 24 -9.46 -10.23 -10.66
C GLN A 24 -10.39 -10.58 -9.48
N ASP A 25 -11.49 -11.31 -9.71
CA ASP A 25 -12.50 -11.61 -8.68
C ASP A 25 -12.02 -12.59 -7.61
N ALA A 26 -11.05 -13.44 -7.94
CA ALA A 26 -10.42 -14.32 -6.95
C ALA A 26 -9.56 -13.49 -5.98
N GLN A 27 -10.03 -13.30 -4.75
CA GLN A 27 -9.39 -12.45 -3.74
C GLN A 27 -8.96 -13.24 -2.49
N LEU A 28 -7.82 -12.82 -1.93
CA LEU A 28 -7.38 -13.25 -0.60
C LEU A 28 -8.00 -12.34 0.46
N ALA A 29 -8.32 -12.93 1.61
CA ALA A 29 -8.73 -12.18 2.78
C ALA A 29 -7.58 -11.28 3.27
N LEU A 30 -7.94 -10.07 3.69
CA LEU A 30 -7.09 -9.15 4.43
C LEU A 30 -7.41 -9.31 5.91
N SER A 31 -6.40 -9.17 6.76
CA SER A 31 -6.60 -9.08 8.20
C SER A 31 -5.53 -8.22 8.86
N PHE A 32 -5.93 -7.54 9.93
CA PHE A 32 -5.05 -6.69 10.70
C PHE A 32 -3.87 -7.48 11.31
N LEU A 33 -4.17 -8.65 11.90
CA LEU A 33 -3.17 -9.51 12.55
C LEU A 33 -2.47 -10.48 11.57
N GLY A 34 -2.98 -10.66 10.36
CA GLY A 34 -2.44 -11.61 9.38
C GLY A 34 -2.93 -13.05 9.53
N PRO A 35 -2.43 -13.97 8.69
CA PRO A 35 -2.90 -15.37 8.66
C PRO A 35 -2.54 -16.24 9.88
N GLN A 36 -1.46 -15.90 10.59
CA GLN A 36 -0.94 -16.59 11.77
C GLN A 36 -0.65 -18.08 11.51
N LYS A 37 0.15 -18.39 10.47
CA LYS A 37 0.43 -19.78 10.04
C LYS A 37 1.88 -20.23 10.20
N ALA A 38 2.84 -19.33 10.03
CA ALA A 38 4.26 -19.55 10.20
C ALA A 38 4.53 -19.83 11.68
N LYS A 39 5.44 -20.78 11.91
CA LYS A 39 5.95 -21.03 13.25
C LYS A 39 6.75 -19.82 13.74
N THR A 40 6.51 -19.40 14.98
CA THR A 40 7.34 -18.41 15.66
C THR A 40 8.70 -18.99 16.01
N PRO A 41 9.70 -18.15 16.34
CA PRO A 41 10.96 -18.61 16.91
C PRO A 41 10.78 -19.49 18.16
N GLU A 42 9.82 -19.16 19.02
CA GLU A 42 9.47 -19.94 20.21
C GLU A 42 8.98 -21.36 19.84
N GLU A 43 8.12 -21.49 18.83
CA GLU A 43 7.64 -22.79 18.33
C GLU A 43 8.76 -23.62 17.66
N TRP A 44 9.84 -22.96 17.22
CA TRP A 44 11.07 -23.61 16.75
C TRP A 44 12.07 -23.92 17.87
N GLY A 45 11.86 -23.40 19.08
CA GLY A 45 12.83 -23.50 20.19
C GLY A 45 14.10 -22.67 19.97
N VAL A 46 14.03 -21.60 19.19
CA VAL A 46 15.15 -20.70 18.88
C VAL A 46 14.83 -19.27 19.35
N PRO A 47 15.85 -18.44 19.64
CA PRO A 47 15.60 -17.05 20.00
C PRO A 47 14.98 -16.28 18.82
N LYS A 48 14.22 -15.22 19.17
CA LYS A 48 13.79 -14.19 18.21
C LYS A 48 14.99 -13.70 17.39
N TRP A 49 14.78 -13.51 16.10
CA TRP A 49 15.84 -13.00 15.23
C TRP A 49 16.32 -11.63 15.75
N SER A 50 17.62 -11.38 15.66
CA SER A 50 18.20 -10.09 16.02
C SER A 50 19.27 -9.70 15.00
N GLY A 51 19.40 -8.40 14.78
CA GLY A 51 20.36 -7.82 13.86
C GLY A 51 20.35 -6.30 13.99
N THR A 52 21.24 -5.64 13.25
CA THR A 52 21.27 -4.18 13.19
C THR A 52 20.04 -3.65 12.43
N PRO A 53 19.55 -2.42 12.70
CA PRO A 53 18.48 -1.81 11.92
C PRO A 53 18.77 -1.79 10.41
N GLU A 54 20.03 -1.62 10.00
CA GLU A 54 20.47 -1.62 8.61
C GLU A 54 20.37 -3.02 7.98
N GLU A 55 20.71 -4.06 8.74
CA GLU A 55 20.53 -5.44 8.30
C GLU A 55 19.04 -5.80 8.20
N ALA A 56 18.25 -5.45 9.22
CA ALA A 56 16.81 -5.64 9.23
C ALA A 56 16.15 -4.98 8.00
N ALA A 57 16.48 -3.71 7.72
CA ALA A 57 15.97 -3.00 6.55
C ALA A 57 16.35 -3.70 5.24
N ARG A 58 17.59 -4.22 5.13
CA ARG A 58 18.03 -4.97 3.93
C ARG A 58 17.26 -6.27 3.73
N ILE A 59 17.09 -7.09 4.78
CA ILE A 59 16.39 -8.38 4.65
C ILE A 59 14.90 -8.18 4.40
N VAL A 60 14.27 -7.19 5.06
CA VAL A 60 12.86 -6.87 4.86
C VAL A 60 12.65 -6.38 3.44
N ARG A 61 13.48 -5.44 2.97
CA ARG A 61 13.43 -4.96 1.58
C ARG A 61 13.58 -6.11 0.58
N ALA A 62 14.54 -7.00 0.79
CA ALA A 62 14.73 -8.18 -0.07
C ALA A 62 13.50 -9.11 -0.05
N ALA A 63 12.90 -9.36 1.10
CA ALA A 63 11.71 -10.22 1.24
C ALA A 63 10.47 -9.60 0.57
N PHE A 64 10.23 -8.30 0.74
CA PHE A 64 9.15 -7.59 0.03
C PHE A 64 9.36 -7.62 -1.48
N ARG A 65 10.59 -7.39 -1.96
CA ARG A 65 10.95 -7.48 -3.38
C ARG A 65 10.73 -8.89 -3.94
N HIS A 66 11.13 -9.92 -3.19
CA HIS A 66 10.89 -11.32 -3.54
C HIS A 66 9.39 -11.63 -3.72
N ASN A 67 8.53 -11.05 -2.87
CA ASN A 67 7.07 -11.23 -2.95
C ASN A 67 6.40 -10.31 -4.00
N GLY A 68 7.16 -9.49 -4.74
CA GLY A 68 6.65 -8.71 -5.87
C GLY A 68 6.36 -7.23 -5.58
N ALA A 69 6.80 -6.68 -4.45
CA ALA A 69 6.77 -5.23 -4.23
C ALA A 69 7.67 -4.50 -5.23
N ALA A 70 7.23 -3.36 -5.76
CA ALA A 70 7.94 -2.56 -6.76
C ALA A 70 8.98 -1.61 -6.14
N THR A 71 8.62 -0.94 -5.05
CA THR A 71 9.54 -0.20 -4.17
C THR A 71 9.16 -0.46 -2.73
N VAL A 72 10.10 -0.27 -1.80
CA VAL A 72 9.92 -0.47 -0.36
C VAL A 72 10.60 0.70 0.34
N GLY A 73 10.07 1.16 1.47
CA GLY A 73 10.70 2.19 2.28
C GLY A 73 10.25 2.09 3.72
N PHE A 74 11.00 2.71 4.62
CA PHE A 74 10.80 2.58 6.06
C PHE A 74 10.70 3.95 6.71
N ILE A 75 9.77 4.09 7.65
CA ILE A 75 9.70 5.27 8.53
C ILE A 75 9.46 4.85 9.97
N GLU A 76 9.70 5.77 10.89
CA GLU A 76 9.34 5.65 12.29
C GLU A 76 7.94 6.25 12.55
N LEU A 77 7.18 5.67 13.48
CA LEU A 77 5.95 6.22 14.05
C LEU A 77 6.23 7.06 15.30
N ASP A 78 6.54 8.33 15.05
CA ASP A 78 6.67 9.40 16.04
C ASP A 78 5.34 10.16 16.26
N GLU A 79 5.39 11.22 17.07
CA GLU A 79 4.23 12.07 17.38
C GLU A 79 3.57 12.72 16.14
N ASN A 80 4.31 12.88 15.04
CA ASN A 80 3.82 13.53 13.82
C ASN A 80 3.28 12.52 12.82
N THR A 81 4.05 11.47 12.55
CA THR A 81 3.72 10.41 11.59
C THR A 81 2.59 9.51 12.07
N ARG A 82 2.39 9.37 13.40
CA ARG A 82 1.19 8.69 13.96
C ARG A 82 -0.12 9.34 13.52
N LYS A 83 -0.14 10.64 13.21
CA LYS A 83 -1.34 11.35 12.70
C LYS A 83 -1.78 10.86 11.31
N LEU A 84 -0.94 10.08 10.62
CA LEU A 84 -1.26 9.46 9.34
C LEU A 84 -2.00 8.12 9.50
N ILE A 85 -2.08 7.58 10.72
CA ILE A 85 -2.94 6.45 11.06
C ILE A 85 -4.36 6.95 11.25
N TYR A 86 -5.34 6.23 10.70
CA TYR A 86 -6.74 6.62 10.86
C TYR A 86 -7.23 6.39 12.29
N SER A 87 -8.21 7.18 12.72
CA SER A 87 -8.94 6.90 13.97
C SER A 87 -9.90 5.71 13.80
N PHE A 88 -10.48 5.53 12.61
CA PHE A 88 -11.39 4.45 12.30
C PHE A 88 -11.03 3.81 10.96
N ASP A 89 -11.10 2.47 10.93
CA ASP A 89 -10.97 1.72 9.68
C ASP A 89 -12.28 1.76 8.88
N PRO A 90 -12.25 1.42 7.57
CA PRO A 90 -13.44 1.43 6.71
C PRO A 90 -14.60 0.53 7.19
N ASP A 91 -14.31 -0.46 8.03
CA ASP A 91 -15.31 -1.35 8.64
C ASP A 91 -15.88 -0.80 9.96
N GLY A 92 -15.50 0.42 10.35
CA GLY A 92 -16.02 1.14 11.52
C GLY A 92 -15.30 0.84 12.84
N LYS A 93 -14.26 -0.01 12.84
CA LYS A 93 -13.49 -0.28 14.07
C LYS A 93 -12.52 0.85 14.37
N GLU A 94 -12.45 1.26 15.63
CA GLU A 94 -11.52 2.28 16.11
C GLU A 94 -10.09 1.72 16.21
N LEU A 95 -9.09 2.48 15.77
CA LEU A 95 -7.68 2.12 15.93
C LEU A 95 -7.14 2.85 17.16
N VAL A 96 -6.78 2.08 18.19
CA VAL A 96 -6.35 2.60 19.48
C VAL A 96 -4.90 2.19 19.73
N PHE A 97 -4.04 3.17 20.00
CA PHE A 97 -2.71 2.89 20.51
C PHE A 97 -2.77 2.49 21.99
N THR A 98 -2.13 1.39 22.36
CA THR A 98 -2.15 0.81 23.71
C THR A 98 -0.74 0.55 24.23
N ASP A 99 -0.60 0.49 25.56
CA ASP A 99 0.61 0.01 26.24
C ASP A 99 0.65 -1.52 26.38
N ASP A 100 -0.42 -2.22 25.99
CA ASP A 100 -0.40 -3.68 25.92
C ASP A 100 0.71 -4.14 24.96
N PRO A 101 1.47 -5.19 25.32
CA PRO A 101 2.57 -5.64 24.49
C PRO A 101 2.07 -6.25 23.19
N GLU A 102 0.93 -6.92 23.17
CA GLU A 102 0.49 -7.66 21.99
C GLU A 102 -0.68 -6.99 21.28
N PRO A 103 -0.69 -6.98 19.94
CA PRO A 103 -1.78 -6.41 19.16
C PRO A 103 -3.02 -7.28 19.31
N SER A 104 -4.20 -6.66 19.28
CA SER A 104 -5.47 -7.38 19.36
C SER A 104 -6.57 -6.70 18.55
N GLU A 105 -7.63 -7.46 18.27
CA GLU A 105 -8.80 -6.99 17.54
C GLU A 105 -10.06 -7.50 18.25
N THR A 106 -11.03 -6.60 18.47
CA THR A 106 -12.36 -6.91 18.99
C THR A 106 -13.42 -6.64 17.91
N GLU A 107 -14.71 -6.74 18.26
CA GLU A 107 -15.78 -6.37 17.35
C GLU A 107 -15.76 -4.88 16.99
N THR A 108 -15.24 -4.02 17.87
CA THR A 108 -15.32 -2.55 17.75
C THR A 108 -13.97 -1.84 17.69
N HIS A 109 -12.86 -2.50 18.06
CA HIS A 109 -11.55 -1.87 18.17
C HIS A 109 -10.43 -2.73 17.58
N ARG A 110 -9.36 -2.07 17.13
CA ARG A 110 -8.05 -2.64 16.83
C ARG A 110 -7.00 -1.94 17.70
N PHE A 111 -6.30 -2.73 18.51
CA PHE A 111 -5.30 -2.22 19.42
C PHE A 111 -3.91 -2.36 18.82
N ILE A 112 -3.22 -1.22 18.66
CA ILE A 112 -1.85 -1.12 18.14
C ILE A 112 -0.91 -0.88 19.33
N PRO A 113 -0.03 -1.83 19.69
CA PRO A 113 0.96 -1.62 20.74
C PRO A 113 1.86 -0.42 20.43
N ASN A 114 2.19 0.38 21.45
CA ASN A 114 3.11 1.50 21.32
C ASN A 114 4.51 1.09 20.83
N LYS A 115 4.90 -0.20 20.97
CA LYS A 115 6.13 -0.76 20.40
C LYS A 115 6.09 -0.99 18.88
N ALA A 116 4.93 -0.91 18.23
CA ALA A 116 4.78 -0.95 16.77
C ALA A 116 5.31 0.36 16.14
N LYS A 117 6.62 0.56 16.27
CA LYS A 117 7.28 1.86 16.08
C LYS A 117 7.71 2.11 14.64
N TYR A 118 7.64 1.12 13.76
CA TYR A 118 8.12 1.26 12.38
C TYR A 118 7.00 0.98 11.39
N VAL A 119 6.95 1.78 10.32
CA VAL A 119 6.08 1.55 9.16
C VAL A 119 6.94 1.05 8.01
N ILE A 120 6.52 -0.07 7.43
CA ILE A 120 7.03 -0.57 6.17
C ILE A 120 6.06 -0.11 5.08
N VAL A 121 6.54 0.73 4.17
CA VAL A 121 5.76 1.24 3.05
C VAL A 121 6.22 0.54 1.79
N TYR A 122 5.30 0.09 0.95
CA TYR A 122 5.67 -0.58 -0.29
C TYR A 122 4.72 -0.23 -1.41
N THR A 123 5.20 -0.35 -2.65
CA THR A 123 4.39 -0.13 -3.83
C THR A 123 4.17 -1.39 -4.63
N VAL A 124 3.10 -1.40 -5.42
CA VAL A 124 2.83 -2.42 -6.44
C VAL A 124 2.65 -1.69 -7.77
N GLN A 125 3.47 -2.04 -8.75
CA GLN A 125 3.42 -1.47 -10.09
C GLN A 125 2.16 -1.92 -10.84
N MET A 126 1.48 -0.96 -11.46
CA MET A 126 0.37 -1.16 -12.37
C MET A 126 0.86 -1.34 -13.81
N SER A 127 0.04 -1.99 -14.64
CA SER A 127 0.24 -2.14 -16.08
C SER A 127 -0.05 -0.83 -16.80
N GLU A 128 0.97 -0.27 -17.44
CA GLU A 128 0.83 0.88 -18.34
C GLU A 128 -0.06 0.56 -19.53
N GLU A 129 0.08 -0.66 -20.07
CA GLU A 129 -0.62 -1.09 -21.28
C GLU A 129 -2.13 -1.06 -21.09
N THR A 130 -2.64 -1.48 -19.94
CA THR A 130 -4.09 -1.43 -19.69
C THR A 130 -4.53 -0.06 -19.17
N LEU A 131 -3.75 0.63 -18.32
CA LEU A 131 -4.19 1.93 -17.78
C LEU A 131 -4.40 3.00 -18.85
N LYS A 132 -3.62 2.96 -19.95
CA LYS A 132 -3.80 3.88 -21.09
C LYS A 132 -5.19 3.78 -21.76
N ARG A 133 -6.01 2.78 -21.39
CA ARG A 133 -7.35 2.54 -21.94
C ARG A 133 -8.42 3.09 -20.99
N ALA A 134 -8.04 3.76 -19.90
CA ALA A 134 -8.97 4.49 -19.07
C ALA A 134 -9.74 5.54 -19.91
N PRO A 135 -11.04 5.76 -19.66
CA PRO A 135 -11.84 5.24 -18.53
C PRO A 135 -12.66 3.97 -18.85
N THR A 136 -12.16 3.07 -19.71
CA THR A 136 -12.84 1.80 -20.01
C THR A 136 -12.67 0.75 -18.88
N VAL A 137 -13.43 -0.36 -18.94
CA VAL A 137 -13.29 -1.50 -18.00
C VAL A 137 -11.89 -2.10 -18.07
N LEU A 138 -11.30 -2.16 -19.27
CA LEU A 138 -9.91 -2.58 -19.45
C LEU A 138 -8.93 -1.68 -18.67
N GLY A 139 -9.20 -0.38 -18.59
CA GLY A 139 -8.41 0.58 -17.83
C GLY A 139 -8.46 0.40 -16.31
N SER A 140 -9.61 -0.05 -15.76
CA SER A 140 -9.76 -0.25 -14.31
C SER A 140 -9.04 -1.50 -13.80
N GLN A 141 -8.83 -2.50 -14.65
CA GLN A 141 -8.32 -3.82 -14.25
C GLN A 141 -6.97 -3.80 -13.56
N THR A 142 -6.03 -2.98 -14.05
CA THR A 142 -4.71 -2.93 -13.42
C THR A 142 -4.75 -2.39 -12.00
N THR A 143 -5.78 -1.60 -11.67
CA THR A 143 -5.98 -1.14 -10.29
C THR A 143 -6.42 -2.30 -9.41
N GLY A 144 -7.42 -3.09 -9.85
CA GLY A 144 -7.89 -4.27 -9.12
C GLY A 144 -6.76 -5.29 -8.89
N LEU A 145 -5.97 -5.57 -9.94
CA LEU A 145 -4.81 -6.47 -9.86
C LEU A 145 -3.76 -5.98 -8.86
N ALA A 146 -3.45 -4.68 -8.85
CA ALA A 146 -2.46 -4.14 -7.92
C ALA A 146 -2.91 -4.25 -6.46
N TYR A 147 -4.21 -4.04 -6.17
CA TYR A 147 -4.76 -4.31 -4.84
C TYR A 147 -4.66 -5.79 -4.47
N LYS A 148 -5.09 -6.70 -5.36
CA LYS A 148 -4.98 -8.15 -5.13
C LYS A 148 -3.55 -8.59 -4.81
N ARG A 149 -2.56 -8.12 -5.58
CA ARG A 149 -1.13 -8.39 -5.32
C ARG A 149 -0.67 -7.77 -4.00
N GLY A 150 -1.10 -6.56 -3.68
CA GLY A 150 -0.81 -5.91 -2.41
C GLY A 150 -1.26 -6.72 -1.20
N ARG A 151 -2.45 -7.34 -1.28
CA ARG A 151 -2.98 -8.24 -0.23
C ARG A 151 -2.13 -9.50 -0.07
N GLN A 152 -1.72 -10.10 -1.19
CA GLN A 152 -0.85 -11.26 -1.16
C GLN A 152 0.50 -10.94 -0.51
N ILE A 153 1.11 -9.81 -0.90
CA ILE A 153 2.35 -9.31 -0.30
C ILE A 153 2.15 -9.09 1.20
N GLN A 154 1.08 -8.41 1.61
CA GLN A 154 0.80 -8.17 3.03
C GLN A 154 0.76 -9.50 3.80
N ASN A 155 -0.07 -10.45 3.38
CA ASN A 155 -0.21 -11.73 4.08
C ASN A 155 1.13 -12.47 4.18
N SER A 156 1.88 -12.56 3.08
CA SER A 156 3.21 -13.19 3.09
C SER A 156 4.19 -12.48 4.01
N MET A 157 4.15 -11.14 4.07
CA MET A 157 5.07 -10.37 4.89
C MET A 157 4.69 -10.35 6.37
N GLN A 158 3.40 -10.50 6.71
CA GLN A 158 2.96 -10.76 8.09
C GLN A 158 3.51 -12.09 8.59
N GLU A 159 3.47 -13.13 7.76
CA GLU A 159 4.06 -14.44 8.08
C GLU A 159 5.59 -14.39 8.18
N PHE A 160 6.26 -13.63 7.31
CA PHE A 160 7.70 -13.41 7.39
C PHE A 160 8.10 -12.75 8.71
N LEU A 161 7.43 -11.66 9.09
CA LEU A 161 7.69 -10.95 10.34
C LEU A 161 7.41 -11.86 11.55
N ARG A 162 6.29 -12.61 11.52
CA ARG A 162 5.95 -13.61 12.55
C ARG A 162 7.05 -14.66 12.69
N GLY A 163 7.57 -15.17 11.58
CA GLY A 163 8.67 -16.14 11.55
C GLY A 163 9.98 -15.59 12.14
N LEU A 164 10.21 -14.28 12.05
CA LEU A 164 11.34 -13.61 12.72
C LEU A 164 11.06 -13.30 14.19
N GLY A 165 9.81 -13.43 14.66
CA GLY A 165 9.37 -13.11 16.02
C GLY A 165 8.92 -11.66 16.22
N TYR A 166 8.50 -10.98 15.14
CA TYR A 166 8.02 -9.61 15.15
C TYR A 166 6.57 -9.53 14.69
N MET A 167 5.85 -8.51 15.14
CA MET A 167 4.49 -8.27 14.66
C MET A 167 4.51 -7.69 13.24
N GLY A 168 3.50 -8.05 12.45
CA GLY A 168 3.20 -7.43 11.17
C GLY A 168 1.74 -7.02 11.14
N LEU A 169 1.45 -5.75 11.42
CA LEU A 169 0.08 -5.23 11.41
C LEU A 169 -0.22 -4.67 10.03
N GLY A 170 -1.28 -5.16 9.41
CA GLY A 170 -1.64 -4.83 8.03
C GLY A 170 -2.97 -4.11 7.91
N GLU A 171 -3.37 -3.85 6.67
CA GLU A 171 -4.73 -3.44 6.35
C GLU A 171 -5.73 -4.55 6.67
N SER A 172 -6.82 -4.18 7.35
CA SER A 172 -8.00 -5.04 7.53
C SER A 172 -8.89 -5.10 6.29
N SER A 173 -8.87 -4.02 5.49
CA SER A 173 -9.58 -3.87 4.23
C SER A 173 -8.83 -2.90 3.33
N THR A 174 -9.16 -2.83 2.04
CA THR A 174 -8.42 -1.97 1.11
C THR A 174 -8.47 -0.49 1.54
N ASN A 175 -7.30 0.14 1.63
CA ASN A 175 -7.10 1.51 2.12
C ASN A 175 -7.41 1.72 3.62
N ALA A 176 -7.44 0.66 4.43
CA ALA A 176 -7.50 0.76 5.89
C ALA A 176 -6.18 1.27 6.50
N LEU A 177 -6.09 1.32 7.83
CA LEU A 177 -4.92 1.58 8.67
C LEU A 177 -4.35 3.01 8.61
N GLY A 178 -4.22 3.62 7.44
CA GLY A 178 -3.70 4.98 7.35
C GLY A 178 -3.48 5.50 5.93
N ILE A 179 -2.97 6.72 5.83
CA ILE A 179 -2.85 7.48 4.57
C ILE A 179 -1.62 7.01 3.78
N ALA A 180 -1.81 6.01 2.92
CA ALA A 180 -0.71 5.37 2.18
C ALA A 180 0.16 6.33 1.33
N PRO A 181 -0.40 7.30 0.56
CA PRO A 181 0.43 8.24 -0.19
C PRO A 181 1.33 9.12 0.70
N ALA A 182 0.82 9.54 1.86
CA ALA A 182 1.61 10.34 2.82
C ALA A 182 2.77 9.52 3.38
N PHE A 183 2.51 8.26 3.77
CA PHE A 183 3.57 7.35 4.15
C PHE A 183 4.57 7.10 3.02
N GLY A 184 4.11 7.00 1.77
CA GLY A 184 4.98 6.88 0.60
C GLY A 184 5.95 8.05 0.43
N VAL A 185 5.49 9.28 0.64
CA VAL A 185 6.36 10.47 0.63
C VAL A 185 7.36 10.43 1.78
N MET A 186 6.88 10.16 3.00
CA MET A 186 7.73 10.13 4.19
C MET A 186 8.83 9.06 4.08
N ALA A 187 8.50 7.93 3.45
CA ALA A 187 9.43 6.83 3.19
C ALA A 187 10.34 7.04 1.96
N GLY A 188 10.29 8.22 1.33
CA GLY A 188 11.16 8.55 0.19
C GLY A 188 10.84 7.80 -1.10
N LEU A 189 9.63 7.24 -1.24
CA LEU A 189 9.26 6.47 -2.44
C LEU A 189 8.90 7.36 -3.63
N GLY A 190 8.60 8.63 -3.38
CA GLY A 190 8.12 9.58 -4.38
C GLY A 190 7.69 10.90 -3.74
N GLU A 191 7.10 11.76 -4.55
CA GLU A 191 6.49 13.01 -4.10
C GLU A 191 4.98 12.99 -4.38
N LEU A 192 4.22 13.83 -3.66
CA LEU A 192 2.88 14.18 -4.09
C LEU A 192 2.92 14.91 -5.44
N SER A 193 1.75 14.99 -6.07
CA SER A 193 1.60 15.63 -7.37
C SER A 193 0.22 16.23 -7.52
N ARG A 194 0.06 17.11 -8.53
CA ARG A 194 -1.23 17.68 -8.92
C ARG A 194 -2.31 16.62 -9.20
N LEU A 195 -1.93 15.41 -9.60
CA LEU A 195 -2.85 14.29 -9.79
C LEU A 195 -3.47 13.79 -8.47
N ASN A 196 -3.09 14.38 -7.33
CA ASN A 196 -3.41 13.93 -5.99
C ASN A 196 -3.00 12.46 -5.77
N ARG A 197 -1.82 12.11 -6.29
CA ARG A 197 -1.20 10.79 -6.18
C ARG A 197 0.29 10.92 -5.95
N LEU A 198 0.84 9.91 -5.27
CA LEU A 198 2.28 9.69 -5.23
C LEU A 198 2.79 9.43 -6.66
N ILE A 199 3.81 10.17 -7.07
CA ILE A 199 4.59 9.89 -8.27
C ILE A 199 5.96 9.40 -7.81
N THR A 200 6.32 8.21 -8.27
CA THR A 200 7.65 7.60 -8.02
C THR A 200 8.60 7.93 -9.17
N PRO A 201 9.91 8.11 -8.93
CA PRO A 201 10.88 8.30 -10.02
C PRO A 201 10.89 7.15 -11.05
N GLU A 202 10.72 5.91 -10.60
CA GLU A 202 10.87 4.72 -11.43
C GLU A 202 9.62 4.41 -12.27
N PHE A 203 8.42 4.67 -11.72
CA PHE A 203 7.16 4.23 -12.32
C PHE A 203 6.14 5.35 -12.49
N GLY A 204 6.50 6.59 -12.16
CA GLY A 204 5.57 7.70 -12.18
C GLY A 204 4.37 7.45 -11.24
N PRO A 205 3.13 7.84 -11.63
CA PRO A 205 1.92 7.57 -10.86
C PRO A 205 1.40 6.12 -11.01
N MET A 206 2.12 5.24 -11.70
CA MET A 206 1.69 3.88 -12.07
C MET A 206 1.88 2.88 -10.93
N VAL A 207 1.65 3.29 -9.69
CA VAL A 207 1.79 2.44 -8.51
C VAL A 207 0.58 2.54 -7.60
N ARG A 208 0.34 1.46 -6.86
CA ARG A 208 -0.47 1.48 -5.64
C ARG A 208 0.45 1.41 -4.44
N VAL A 209 0.15 2.19 -3.41
CA VAL A 209 0.98 2.31 -2.20
C VAL A 209 0.26 1.60 -1.06
N PHE A 210 1.01 0.84 -0.28
CA PHE A 210 0.54 0.06 0.85
C PHE A 210 1.48 0.29 2.05
N LYS A 211 1.03 -0.13 3.23
CA LYS A 211 1.77 0.05 4.47
C LYS A 211 1.46 -1.05 5.47
N MET A 212 2.44 -1.36 6.30
CA MET A 212 2.34 -2.27 7.44
C MET A 212 3.07 -1.69 8.64
N LEU A 213 2.62 -1.99 9.86
CA LEU A 213 3.34 -1.65 11.09
C LEU A 213 4.11 -2.85 11.63
N THR A 214 5.23 -2.58 12.28
CA THR A 214 6.04 -3.62 12.94
C THR A 214 6.76 -3.07 14.15
N ASP A 215 7.11 -3.96 15.08
CA ASP A 215 8.04 -3.71 16.18
C ASP A 215 9.49 -4.10 15.84
N LEU A 216 9.77 -4.51 14.59
CA LEU A 216 11.12 -4.77 14.08
C LEU A 216 11.90 -3.47 13.86
N PRO A 217 13.00 -3.22 14.59
CA PRO A 217 13.86 -2.08 14.32
C PRO A 217 14.45 -2.14 12.92
N VAL A 218 14.20 -1.10 12.13
CA VAL A 218 14.72 -0.96 10.76
C VAL A 218 15.35 0.43 10.60
N ALA A 219 16.41 0.51 9.79
CA ALA A 219 16.95 1.80 9.37
C ALA A 219 15.89 2.53 8.51
N ILE A 220 15.59 3.77 8.87
CA ILE A 220 14.57 4.58 8.22
C ILE A 220 15.11 5.25 6.94
N ASP A 221 14.23 5.41 5.97
CA ASP A 221 14.46 6.19 4.76
C ASP A 221 14.06 7.66 5.00
N LYS A 222 14.42 8.53 4.04
CA LYS A 222 14.11 9.97 4.12
C LYS A 222 13.29 10.40 2.90
N PRO A 223 12.42 11.41 3.03
CA PRO A 223 11.77 12.04 1.90
C PRO A 223 12.77 12.46 0.82
N ILE A 224 12.31 12.45 -0.43
CA ILE A 224 13.10 12.86 -1.59
C ILE A 224 12.54 14.14 -2.21
N ASP A 225 13.39 14.83 -2.98
CA ASP A 225 12.98 15.86 -3.94
C ASP A 225 13.45 15.40 -5.33
N ALA A 226 12.51 14.95 -6.15
CA ALA A 226 12.72 14.56 -7.54
C ALA A 226 12.22 15.63 -8.52
N GLY A 227 11.87 16.82 -8.03
CA GLY A 227 11.34 17.92 -8.82
C GLY A 227 9.92 17.70 -9.36
N ILE A 228 9.16 16.75 -8.81
CA ILE A 228 7.82 16.41 -9.31
C ILE A 228 6.84 17.55 -9.08
N MET A 229 6.83 18.15 -7.89
CA MET A 229 5.97 19.30 -7.59
C MET A 229 6.33 20.50 -8.46
N LYS A 230 7.63 20.74 -8.67
CA LYS A 230 8.11 21.78 -9.59
C LYS A 230 7.66 21.54 -11.02
N PHE A 231 7.68 20.30 -11.50
CA PHE A 231 7.15 19.96 -12.82
C PHE A 231 5.63 20.15 -12.89
N CYS A 232 4.91 19.79 -11.83
CA CYS A 232 3.45 19.93 -11.74
C CYS A 232 2.98 21.39 -11.81
N SER A 233 3.79 22.36 -11.40
CA SER A 233 3.44 23.79 -11.44
C SER A 233 3.27 24.31 -12.88
N ALA A 234 4.06 23.80 -13.81
CA ALA A 234 4.03 24.17 -15.22
C ALA A 234 3.14 23.25 -16.07
N CYS A 235 3.14 21.93 -15.80
CA CYS A 235 2.58 20.94 -16.72
C CYS A 235 1.06 20.99 -16.87
N LYS A 236 0.31 20.93 -15.74
CA LYS A 236 -1.18 20.96 -15.67
C LYS A 236 -1.98 19.98 -16.54
N LYS A 237 -1.32 19.11 -17.32
CA LYS A 237 -1.95 18.15 -18.25
C LYS A 237 -2.99 17.24 -17.61
N CYS A 238 -2.78 16.81 -16.37
CA CYS A 238 -3.77 16.00 -15.66
C CYS A 238 -5.07 16.78 -15.39
N ALA A 239 -4.99 18.07 -15.08
CA ALA A 239 -6.15 18.91 -14.86
C ALA A 239 -6.90 19.18 -16.17
N GLU A 240 -6.18 19.43 -17.27
CA GLU A 240 -6.75 19.57 -18.62
C GLU A 240 -7.52 18.32 -19.07
N ALA A 241 -6.97 17.13 -18.79
CA ALA A 241 -7.57 15.86 -19.19
C ALA A 241 -8.67 15.36 -18.22
N CYS A 242 -8.89 16.05 -17.10
CA CYS A 242 -9.84 15.60 -16.09
C CYS A 242 -11.28 15.84 -16.56
N GLY A 243 -11.93 14.80 -17.09
CA GLY A 243 -13.32 14.89 -17.54
C GLY A 243 -14.32 15.33 -16.45
N GLY A 244 -13.97 15.16 -15.17
CA GLY A 244 -14.77 15.61 -14.02
C GLY A 244 -14.38 16.97 -13.45
N GLY A 245 -13.35 17.66 -13.96
CA GLY A 245 -12.91 18.96 -13.47
C GLY A 245 -12.43 18.97 -12.01
N ALA A 246 -11.98 17.83 -11.49
CA ALA A 246 -11.69 17.64 -10.06
C ALA A 246 -10.29 18.12 -9.64
N LEU A 247 -9.40 18.46 -10.59
CA LEU A 247 -8.02 18.82 -10.30
C LEU A 247 -7.81 20.33 -10.47
N SER A 248 -7.09 20.93 -9.52
CA SER A 248 -6.79 22.36 -9.53
C SER A 248 -5.88 22.75 -10.70
N PHE A 249 -6.12 23.95 -11.25
CA PHE A 249 -5.27 24.62 -12.24
C PHE A 249 -4.32 25.65 -11.60
N GLU A 250 -4.35 25.85 -10.29
CA GLU A 250 -3.47 26.79 -9.59
C GLU A 250 -2.00 26.46 -9.83
N THR A 251 -1.14 27.47 -9.93
CA THR A 251 0.28 27.24 -10.25
C THR A 251 0.98 26.44 -9.15
N GLU A 252 0.63 26.68 -7.89
CA GLU A 252 1.07 25.82 -6.78
C GLU A 252 0.16 24.56 -6.77
N PRO A 253 0.73 23.37 -7.04
CA PRO A 253 -0.04 22.12 -7.14
C PRO A 253 -0.40 21.51 -5.79
#